data_AF-A0A1G6C3N0-F1
#
_entry.id   AF-A0A1G6C3N0-F1
#
_cell.length_a   1.000
_cell.length_b   1.000
_cell.length_c   1.000
_cell.angle_alpha   90.00
_cell.angle_beta   90.00
_cell.angle_gamma   90.00
#
_symmetry.space_group_name_H-M   'P 1'
#
loop_
_entity.id
_entity.type
_entity.pdbx_description
1 polymer ?
#
loop_
_entity_poly.entity_id
_entity_poly.type
_entity_poly.pdbx_seq_one_letter_code
_entity_poly.pdbx_strand_id
1 'polypeptide(L)'
;MKKIKKFLKWIIIALIFFAAVLIIAFKLYTSSYYRADLSITENIQELLRNDVHSYSTKDGAVFIPQKQEVKAVIVFYPGGKVEYTSYNGLMYELAARGYICLLPRMPENLALLSTNAVDRITSGYEEFNKEAEELDWYLAGHSLGGVAACVHLGKNLIPDEDGSSEDITMSSEYSGIILCASYPTEDLSNSNLRLLSIYGSNDQVLDRENYEKSKKYWPKDSEEHIIPGGIHSYFGSYGIQSGDGAPEITNYNQITQTADIIADWASH
;
A
#
# COMPACT_ATOMS: atom_id res chain seq x y z
N MET A 1 -16.45 -19.35 50.35
CA MET A 1 -15.44 -18.37 49.86
C MET A 1 -14.16 -19.01 49.28
N LYS A 2 -13.43 -19.89 49.99
CA LYS A 2 -12.16 -20.49 49.47
C LYS A 2 -12.32 -21.32 48.18
N LYS A 3 -13.41 -22.11 48.03
CA LYS A 3 -13.67 -22.91 46.82
C LYS A 3 -13.96 -22.06 45.58
N ILE A 4 -14.72 -20.96 45.74
CA ILE A 4 -15.05 -20.02 44.66
C ILE A 4 -13.78 -19.31 44.15
N LYS A 5 -12.90 -18.85 45.06
CA LYS A 5 -11.60 -18.26 44.69
C LYS A 5 -10.69 -19.25 43.94
N LYS A 6 -10.73 -20.54 44.30
CA LYS A 6 -9.97 -21.60 43.62
C LYS A 6 -10.51 -21.87 42.21
N PHE A 7 -11.83 -21.89 42.04
CA PHE A 7 -12.49 -22.06 40.75
C PHE A 7 -12.23 -20.87 39.80
N LEU A 8 -12.35 -19.64 40.32
CA LEU A 8 -12.06 -18.42 39.57
C LEU A 8 -10.60 -18.35 39.09
N LYS A 9 -9.65 -18.82 39.91
CA LYS A 9 -8.23 -18.94 39.53
C LYS A 9 -8.03 -19.85 38.32
N TRP A 10 -8.73 -20.99 38.26
CA TRP A 10 -8.64 -21.91 37.12
C TRP A 10 -9.27 -21.35 35.84
N ILE A 11 -10.37 -20.60 35.95
CA ILE A 11 -10.96 -19.88 34.81
C ILE A 11 -9.98 -18.85 34.25
N ILE A 12 -9.35 -18.05 35.11
CA ILE A 12 -8.37 -17.05 34.69
C ILE A 12 -7.17 -17.71 34.01
N ILE A 13 -6.66 -18.83 34.55
CA ILE A 13 -5.57 -19.59 33.93
C ILE A 13 -5.97 -20.13 32.55
N ALA A 14 -7.20 -20.67 32.42
CA ALA A 14 -7.70 -21.16 31.15
C ALA A 14 -7.86 -20.04 30.11
N LEU A 15 -8.34 -18.86 30.52
CA LEU A 15 -8.45 -17.68 29.65
C LEU A 15 -7.07 -17.17 29.19
N ILE A 16 -6.09 -17.10 30.09
CA ILE A 16 -4.72 -16.71 29.74
C ILE A 16 -4.10 -17.72 28.77
N PHE A 17 -4.29 -19.02 29.03
CA PHE A 17 -3.81 -20.07 28.13
C PHE A 17 -4.46 -19.97 26.75
N PHE A 18 -5.77 -19.77 26.69
CA PHE A 18 -6.48 -19.59 25.42
C PHE A 18 -6.02 -18.33 24.67
N ALA A 19 -5.84 -17.20 25.37
CA ALA A 19 -5.28 -15.98 24.79
C ALA A 19 -3.85 -16.19 24.27
N ALA A 20 -3.00 -16.91 25.00
CA ALA A 20 -1.65 -17.25 24.55
C ALA A 20 -1.66 -18.14 23.30
N VAL A 21 -2.56 -19.13 23.24
CA VAL A 21 -2.75 -19.97 22.04
C VAL A 21 -3.22 -19.13 20.86
N LEU A 22 -4.17 -18.20 21.06
CA LEU A 22 -4.61 -17.28 20.01
C LEU A 22 -3.49 -16.37 19.53
N ILE A 23 -2.67 -15.82 20.43
CA ILE A 23 -1.51 -14.99 20.07
C ILE A 23 -0.49 -15.82 19.29
N ILE A 24 -0.22 -17.05 19.69
CA ILE A 24 0.72 -17.95 18.98
C ILE A 24 0.15 -18.32 17.61
N ALA A 25 -1.12 -18.71 17.52
CA ALA A 25 -1.78 -19.05 16.26
C ALA A 25 -1.82 -17.84 15.31
N PHE A 26 -2.11 -16.66 15.85
CA PHE A 26 -2.08 -15.40 15.12
C PHE A 26 -0.67 -15.07 14.63
N LYS A 27 0.37 -15.18 15.47
CA LYS A 27 1.77 -15.02 15.06
C LYS A 27 2.20 -16.04 13.99
N LEU A 28 1.78 -17.29 14.11
CA LEU A 28 2.06 -18.31 13.10
C LEU A 28 1.37 -17.98 11.78
N TYR A 29 0.11 -17.54 11.83
CA TYR A 29 -0.65 -17.12 10.66
C TYR A 29 -0.06 -15.88 9.98
N THR A 30 0.36 -14.87 10.75
CA THR A 30 1.01 -13.65 10.23
C THR A 30 2.46 -13.90 9.81
N SER A 31 3.12 -14.96 10.30
CA SER A 31 4.46 -15.38 9.84
C SER A 31 4.47 -16.08 8.49
N SER A 32 3.32 -16.58 8.03
CA SER A 32 3.14 -17.15 6.69
C SER A 32 2.73 -16.04 5.73
N TYR A 33 3.71 -15.46 5.05
CA TYR A 33 3.56 -14.38 4.07
C TYR A 33 4.44 -14.63 2.83
N TYR A 34 4.10 -14.00 1.71
CA TYR A 34 4.91 -14.04 0.50
C TYR A 34 6.15 -13.16 0.67
N ARG A 35 7.32 -13.74 0.45
CA ARG A 35 8.61 -13.05 0.56
C ARG A 35 9.01 -12.43 -0.77
N ALA A 36 9.80 -11.38 -0.71
CA ALA A 36 10.32 -10.75 -1.92
C ALA A 36 11.17 -11.73 -2.73
N ASP A 37 10.90 -11.79 -4.04
CA ASP A 37 11.80 -12.34 -5.04
C ASP A 37 12.84 -11.27 -5.36
N LEU A 38 14.02 -11.46 -4.76
CA LEU A 38 15.12 -10.52 -4.88
C LEU A 38 15.70 -10.48 -6.31
N SER A 39 15.55 -11.53 -7.13
CA SER A 39 16.19 -11.58 -8.45
C SER A 39 15.68 -10.50 -9.41
N ILE A 40 14.38 -10.23 -9.39
CA ILE A 40 13.74 -9.20 -10.21
C ILE A 40 14.03 -7.82 -9.64
N THR A 41 13.90 -7.69 -8.32
CA THR A 41 14.11 -6.43 -7.61
C THR A 41 15.55 -5.93 -7.72
N GLU A 42 16.54 -6.82 -7.57
CA GLU A 42 17.96 -6.51 -7.70
C GLU A 42 18.32 -6.07 -9.13
N ASN A 43 17.70 -6.66 -10.14
CA ASN A 43 17.91 -6.27 -11.54
C ASN A 43 17.42 -4.83 -11.78
N ILE A 44 16.17 -4.52 -11.38
CA ILE A 44 15.60 -3.18 -11.51
C ILE A 44 16.44 -2.16 -10.74
N GLN A 45 16.81 -2.48 -9.51
CA GLN A 45 17.64 -1.62 -8.67
C GLN A 45 19.00 -1.34 -9.32
N GLU A 46 19.67 -2.35 -9.86
CA GLU A 46 20.97 -2.19 -10.53
C GLU A 46 20.86 -1.35 -11.80
N LEU A 47 19.78 -1.53 -12.59
CA LEU A 47 19.50 -0.72 -13.77
C LEU A 47 19.27 0.76 -13.41
N LEU A 48 18.54 1.03 -12.33
CA LEU A 48 18.09 2.37 -11.94
C LEU A 48 18.93 3.02 -10.82
N ARG A 49 20.03 2.39 -10.40
CA ARG A 49 20.88 2.84 -9.27
C ARG A 49 21.41 4.28 -9.39
N ASN A 50 21.56 4.76 -10.62
CA ASN A 50 22.06 6.11 -10.90
C ASN A 50 20.93 7.13 -11.07
N ASP A 51 19.69 6.67 -11.17
CA ASP A 51 18.50 7.48 -11.43
C ASP A 51 17.66 7.67 -10.16
N VAL A 52 17.83 6.77 -9.18
CA VAL A 52 17.06 6.75 -7.93
C VAL A 52 18.00 6.60 -6.74
N HIS A 53 17.86 7.51 -5.78
CA HIS A 53 18.41 7.36 -4.44
C HIS A 53 17.37 6.67 -3.55
N SER A 54 17.76 5.61 -2.84
CA SER A 54 16.85 4.91 -1.93
C SER A 54 17.49 4.64 -0.58
N TYR A 55 16.70 4.72 0.49
CA TYR A 55 17.11 4.33 1.83
C TYR A 55 15.99 3.59 2.56
N SER A 56 16.35 2.79 3.55
CA SER A 56 15.40 2.04 4.38
C SER A 56 15.56 2.39 5.85
N THR A 57 14.44 2.45 6.55
CA THR A 57 14.35 2.60 8.00
C THR A 57 13.70 1.35 8.60
N LYS A 58 13.56 1.29 9.92
CA LYS A 58 12.79 0.22 10.57
C LYS A 58 11.29 0.25 10.17
N ASP A 59 10.82 1.42 9.74
CA ASP A 59 9.41 1.74 9.48
C ASP A 59 9.04 1.65 7.99
N GLY A 60 10.00 1.50 7.07
CA GLY A 60 9.74 1.41 5.63
C GLY A 60 10.95 1.76 4.77
N ALA A 61 10.69 2.14 3.52
CA ALA A 61 11.70 2.60 2.57
C ALA A 61 11.24 3.85 1.81
N VAL A 62 12.20 4.64 1.34
CA VAL A 62 12.01 5.85 0.54
C VAL A 62 12.81 5.74 -0.74
N PHE A 63 12.23 6.21 -1.85
CA PHE A 63 12.86 6.24 -3.17
C PHE A 63 12.68 7.63 -3.76
N ILE A 64 13.80 8.27 -4.11
CA ILE A 64 13.86 9.68 -4.52
C ILE A 64 14.49 9.76 -5.92
N PRO A 65 13.87 10.45 -6.88
CA PRO A 65 14.49 10.70 -8.18
C PRO A 65 15.80 11.47 -8.03
N GLN A 66 16.78 11.20 -8.89
CA GLN A 66 18.07 11.93 -8.93
C GLN A 66 18.29 12.70 -10.23
N LYS A 67 17.62 12.30 -11.33
CA LYS A 67 17.80 12.87 -12.67
C LYS A 67 16.55 13.48 -13.28
N GLN A 68 15.45 13.47 -12.55
CA GLN A 68 14.16 14.02 -12.97
C GLN A 68 13.74 15.10 -11.98
N GLU A 69 12.99 16.09 -12.46
CA GLU A 69 12.23 16.98 -11.58
C GLU A 69 11.19 16.16 -10.80
N VAL A 70 11.03 16.48 -9.53
CA VAL A 70 10.03 15.81 -8.69
C VAL A 70 8.64 16.31 -9.09
N LYS A 71 7.76 15.36 -9.43
CA LYS A 71 6.39 15.63 -9.90
C LYS A 71 5.36 15.54 -8.79
N ALA A 72 5.46 14.51 -7.94
CA ALA A 72 4.51 14.22 -6.88
C ALA A 72 5.09 13.21 -5.88
N VAL A 73 4.40 13.05 -4.76
CA VAL A 73 4.69 12.02 -3.75
C VAL A 73 3.66 10.90 -3.84
N ILE A 74 4.12 9.65 -3.81
CA ILE A 74 3.28 8.45 -3.80
C ILE A 74 3.55 7.67 -2.51
N VAL A 75 2.52 7.48 -1.69
CA VAL A 75 2.58 6.59 -0.52
C VAL A 75 1.97 5.26 -0.88
N PHE A 76 2.77 4.20 -0.98
CA PHE A 76 2.31 2.90 -1.50
C PHE A 76 2.08 1.87 -0.39
N TYR A 77 0.83 1.43 -0.23
CA TYR A 77 0.45 0.44 0.79
C TYR A 77 0.62 -0.98 0.24
N PRO A 78 1.53 -1.79 0.83
CA PRO A 78 1.79 -3.15 0.36
C PRO A 78 0.57 -4.06 0.59
N GLY A 79 0.49 -5.12 -0.22
CA GLY A 79 -0.56 -6.13 -0.11
C GLY A 79 -0.55 -6.88 1.22
N GLY A 80 -1.73 -7.35 1.63
CA GLY A 80 -1.88 -8.16 2.84
C GLY A 80 -1.06 -9.45 2.75
N LYS A 81 -0.32 -9.78 3.81
CA LYS A 81 0.60 -10.93 3.84
C LYS A 81 1.65 -10.95 2.71
N VAL A 82 2.09 -9.78 2.25
CA VAL A 82 3.22 -9.63 1.34
C VAL A 82 4.29 -8.82 2.04
N GLU A 83 5.55 -9.28 1.95
CA GLU A 83 6.69 -8.51 2.44
C GLU A 83 6.79 -7.19 1.67
N TYR A 84 6.82 -6.05 2.37
CA TYR A 84 6.77 -4.73 1.72
C TYR A 84 7.88 -4.53 0.67
N THR A 85 9.07 -5.07 0.90
CA THR A 85 10.22 -4.99 -0.03
C THR A 85 9.95 -5.62 -1.39
N SER A 86 8.92 -6.45 -1.51
CA SER A 86 8.47 -6.99 -2.80
C SER A 86 8.01 -5.89 -3.76
N TYR A 87 7.64 -4.71 -3.26
CA TYR A 87 7.23 -3.57 -4.09
C TYR A 87 8.38 -2.64 -4.49
N ASN A 88 9.61 -2.90 -4.03
CA ASN A 88 10.78 -2.05 -4.33
C ASN A 88 10.96 -1.85 -5.84
N GLY A 89 10.76 -2.89 -6.65
CA GLY A 89 10.86 -2.79 -8.11
C GLY A 89 9.92 -1.73 -8.70
N LEU A 90 8.66 -1.71 -8.26
CA LEU A 90 7.70 -0.68 -8.67
C LEU A 90 8.10 0.70 -8.15
N MET A 91 8.61 0.80 -6.92
CA MET A 91 9.04 2.09 -6.36
C MET A 91 10.25 2.67 -7.10
N TYR A 92 11.20 1.84 -7.51
CA TYR A 92 12.31 2.27 -8.36
C TYR A 92 11.83 2.78 -9.72
N GLU A 93 10.92 2.06 -10.37
CA GLU A 93 10.38 2.47 -11.68
C GLU A 93 9.58 3.78 -11.59
N LEU A 94 8.78 3.97 -10.54
CA LEU A 94 8.08 5.24 -10.30
C LEU A 94 9.05 6.38 -9.98
N ALA A 95 10.06 6.14 -9.14
CA ALA A 95 11.06 7.14 -8.82
C ALA A 95 11.89 7.55 -10.05
N ALA A 96 12.24 6.61 -10.93
CA ALA A 96 12.90 6.93 -12.19
C ALA A 96 12.04 7.82 -13.13
N ARG A 97 10.72 7.85 -12.93
CA ARG A 97 9.76 8.70 -13.67
C ARG A 97 9.46 10.04 -13.00
N GLY A 98 10.10 10.34 -11.86
CA GLY A 98 10.00 11.63 -11.16
C GLY A 98 9.10 11.63 -9.91
N TYR A 99 8.72 10.47 -9.38
CA TYR A 99 7.86 10.39 -8.19
C TYR A 99 8.66 10.04 -6.95
N ILE A 100 8.51 10.81 -5.86
CA ILE A 100 9.04 10.35 -4.58
C ILE A 100 8.12 9.26 -4.06
N CYS A 101 8.66 8.07 -3.79
CA CYS A 101 7.88 6.94 -3.35
C CYS A 101 8.17 6.61 -1.89
N LEU A 102 7.12 6.60 -1.07
CA LEU A 102 7.16 6.20 0.33
C LEU A 102 6.52 4.81 0.45
N LEU A 103 7.31 3.83 0.87
CA LEU A 103 6.89 2.44 0.99
C LEU A 103 6.90 2.03 2.48
N PRO A 104 5.80 2.27 3.22
CA PRO A 104 5.71 1.90 4.62
C PRO A 104 5.74 0.40 4.85
N ARG A 105 6.46 0.00 5.90
CA ARG A 105 6.39 -1.33 6.47
C ARG A 105 5.17 -1.43 7.38
N MET A 106 4.19 -2.23 6.96
CA MET A 106 3.00 -2.52 7.76
C MET A 106 3.34 -3.56 8.86
N PRO A 107 3.16 -3.25 10.16
CA PRO A 107 3.35 -4.23 11.23
C PRO A 107 2.47 -5.47 10.98
N GLU A 108 3.06 -6.66 11.07
CA GLU A 108 2.39 -7.95 10.80
C GLU A 108 1.76 -8.09 9.40
N ASN A 109 2.15 -7.24 8.43
CA ASN A 109 1.57 -7.16 7.09
C ASN A 109 0.04 -6.92 7.12
N LEU A 110 -0.46 -6.28 8.20
CA LEU A 110 -1.83 -5.83 8.34
C LEU A 110 -1.87 -4.32 8.05
N ALA A 111 -2.59 -3.95 7.00
CA ALA A 111 -2.61 -2.60 6.46
C ALA A 111 -3.44 -1.64 7.35
N LEU A 112 -2.85 -1.24 8.47
CA LEU A 112 -3.34 -0.17 9.34
C LEU A 112 -2.16 0.75 9.62
N LEU A 113 -2.03 1.79 8.80
CA LEU A 113 -1.01 2.80 9.03
C LEU A 113 -1.55 3.88 9.98
N SER A 114 -0.79 4.19 11.02
CA SER A 114 -0.93 5.43 11.77
C SER A 114 -0.24 6.55 10.97
N THR A 115 -0.81 7.76 10.97
CA THR A 115 -0.25 9.02 10.41
C THR A 115 1.26 9.15 10.63
N ASN A 116 1.69 8.79 11.83
CA ASN A 116 3.09 8.73 12.25
C ASN A 116 4.03 7.90 11.36
N ALA A 117 3.56 7.01 10.48
CA ALA A 117 4.47 6.17 9.68
C ALA A 117 5.12 6.94 8.53
N VAL A 118 4.39 7.84 7.87
CA VAL A 118 4.97 8.73 6.86
C VAL A 118 6.04 9.59 7.52
N ASP A 119 5.68 10.27 8.61
CA ASP A 119 6.61 11.08 9.40
C ASP A 119 7.81 10.29 9.92
N ARG A 120 7.61 9.03 10.37
CA ARG A 120 8.72 8.18 10.85
C ARG A 120 9.67 7.78 9.72
N ILE A 121 9.15 7.51 8.53
CA ILE A 121 9.94 7.09 7.38
C ILE A 121 10.73 8.27 6.78
N THR A 122 10.18 9.48 6.85
CA THR A 122 10.80 10.72 6.36
C THR A 122 11.59 11.46 7.45
N SER A 123 11.51 11.01 8.71
CA SER A 123 12.23 11.62 9.83
C SER A 123 13.74 11.71 9.58
N GLY A 124 14.28 12.93 9.56
CA GLY A 124 15.69 13.20 9.30
C GLY A 124 16.01 13.69 7.88
N TYR A 125 15.02 13.88 7.02
CA TYR A 125 15.17 14.39 5.66
C TYR A 125 14.43 15.74 5.51
N GLU A 126 14.94 16.79 6.15
CA GLU A 126 14.30 18.11 6.17
C GLU A 126 14.16 18.75 4.78
N GLU A 127 15.07 18.43 3.87
CA GLU A 127 15.03 18.91 2.48
C GLU A 127 13.89 18.26 1.69
N PHE A 128 13.64 16.96 1.92
CA PHE A 128 12.47 16.26 1.38
C PHE A 128 11.16 16.89 1.87
N ASN A 129 11.06 17.23 3.16
CA ASN A 129 9.83 17.81 3.70
C ASN A 129 9.48 19.17 3.06
N LYS A 130 10.49 19.97 2.71
CA LYS A 130 10.28 21.27 2.05
C LYS A 130 9.88 21.11 0.59
N GLU A 131 10.53 20.20 -0.13
CA GLU A 131 10.20 19.93 -1.54
C GLU A 131 8.83 19.27 -1.65
N ALA A 132 8.48 18.38 -0.72
CA ALA A 132 7.21 17.65 -0.73
C ALA A 132 5.98 18.48 -0.30
N GLU A 133 6.16 19.62 0.36
CA GLU A 133 5.05 20.44 0.88
C GLU A 133 4.19 21.06 -0.24
N GLU A 134 4.80 21.39 -1.38
CA GLU A 134 4.11 22.02 -2.53
C GLU A 134 3.68 21.01 -3.60
N LEU A 135 3.98 19.72 -3.42
CA LEU A 135 3.67 18.68 -4.40
C LEU A 135 2.27 18.10 -4.21
N ASP A 136 1.75 17.50 -5.28
CA ASP A 136 0.61 16.60 -5.17
C ASP A 136 0.99 15.33 -4.40
N TRP A 137 0.07 14.86 -3.56
CA TRP A 137 0.21 13.61 -2.81
C TRP A 137 -0.82 12.60 -3.27
N TYR A 138 -0.35 11.40 -3.61
CA TYR A 138 -1.19 10.27 -3.98
C TYR A 138 -1.04 9.15 -2.96
N LEU A 139 -2.16 8.63 -2.51
CA LEU A 139 -2.18 7.38 -1.77
C LEU A 139 -2.31 6.23 -2.76
N ALA A 140 -1.53 5.18 -2.62
CA ALA A 140 -1.58 4.02 -3.50
C ALA A 140 -1.66 2.75 -2.66
N GLY A 141 -2.17 1.68 -3.25
CA GLY A 141 -2.08 0.38 -2.58
C GLY A 141 -2.43 -0.80 -3.47
N HIS A 142 -1.87 -1.94 -3.11
CA HIS A 142 -2.13 -3.21 -3.79
C HIS A 142 -3.08 -4.09 -2.96
N SER A 143 -4.11 -4.65 -3.60
CA SER A 143 -5.01 -5.63 -2.96
C SER A 143 -5.55 -5.11 -1.61
N LEU A 144 -5.40 -5.85 -0.51
CA LEU A 144 -5.80 -5.39 0.83
C LEU A 144 -5.13 -4.06 1.25
N GLY A 145 -3.93 -3.76 0.76
CA GLY A 145 -3.26 -2.48 0.97
C GLY A 145 -4.02 -1.32 0.34
N GLY A 146 -4.62 -1.52 -0.83
CA GLY A 146 -5.48 -0.52 -1.49
C GLY A 146 -6.80 -0.29 -0.74
N VAL A 147 -7.41 -1.35 -0.21
CA VAL A 147 -8.59 -1.23 0.67
C VAL A 147 -8.25 -0.39 1.91
N ALA A 148 -7.11 -0.69 2.55
CA ALA A 148 -6.65 0.07 3.70
C ALA A 148 -6.34 1.54 3.38
N ALA A 149 -5.77 1.81 2.21
CA ALA A 149 -5.58 3.16 1.71
C ALA A 149 -6.93 3.90 1.60
N CYS A 150 -7.96 3.29 1.02
CA CYS A 150 -9.30 3.89 0.96
C CYS A 150 -9.90 4.14 2.36
N VAL A 151 -9.74 3.19 3.29
CA VAL A 151 -10.20 3.36 4.68
C VAL A 151 -9.48 4.53 5.36
N HIS A 152 -8.18 4.68 5.11
CA HIS A 152 -7.41 5.80 5.64
C HIS A 152 -7.92 7.14 5.08
N LEU A 153 -8.15 7.24 3.77
CA LEU A 153 -8.75 8.45 3.17
C LEU A 153 -10.15 8.73 3.70
N GLY A 154 -11.04 7.73 3.72
CA GLY A 154 -12.43 7.89 4.13
C GLY A 154 -12.59 8.42 5.56
N LYS A 155 -11.75 7.96 6.49
CA LYS A 155 -11.71 8.49 7.87
C LYS A 155 -11.30 9.96 7.93
N ASN A 156 -10.40 10.38 7.06
CA ASN A 156 -9.90 11.75 7.02
C ASN A 156 -10.81 12.70 6.23
N LEU A 157 -11.78 12.18 5.47
CA LEU A 157 -12.76 12.97 4.72
C LEU A 157 -13.99 13.39 5.55
N ILE A 158 -14.18 12.83 6.75
CA ILE A 158 -15.28 13.19 7.66
C ILE A 158 -14.70 14.07 8.76
N PRO A 159 -15.00 15.39 8.81
CA PRO A 159 -14.62 16.22 9.95
C PRO A 159 -15.32 15.70 11.20
N ASP A 160 -14.59 15.49 12.29
CA ASP A 160 -15.21 15.20 13.59
C ASP A 160 -16.15 16.34 13.98
N GLU A 161 -17.35 16.02 14.48
CA GLU A 161 -18.37 17.01 14.91
C GLU A 161 -17.87 17.94 16.05
N ASP A 162 -16.74 17.63 16.68
CA ASP A 162 -16.12 18.43 17.74
C ASP A 162 -14.86 19.20 17.32
N GLY A 163 -14.45 19.11 16.04
CA GLY A 163 -13.24 19.76 15.54
C GLY A 163 -11.93 19.22 16.12
N SER A 164 -11.94 18.04 16.74
CA SER A 164 -10.74 17.35 17.22
C SER A 164 -10.22 16.34 16.20
N SER A 165 -9.99 16.80 14.97
CA SER A 165 -9.12 16.05 14.06
C SER A 165 -7.75 15.91 14.75
N GLU A 166 -7.39 14.70 15.18
CA GLU A 166 -6.05 14.41 15.68
C GLU A 166 -5.04 14.95 14.66
N ASP A 167 -4.20 15.86 15.13
CA ASP A 167 -3.28 16.72 14.38
C ASP A 167 -2.78 16.11 13.06
N ILE A 168 -3.30 16.65 11.94
CA ILE A 168 -2.76 16.39 10.59
C ILE A 168 -1.47 17.20 10.48
N THR A 169 -0.33 16.52 10.64
CA THR A 169 1.00 17.02 10.27
C THR A 169 1.64 15.95 9.39
N MET A 170 2.19 16.18 8.18
CA MET A 170 2.25 17.36 7.32
C MET A 170 1.15 17.39 6.26
N SER A 171 0.35 18.46 6.31
CA SER A 171 -0.33 19.17 5.21
C SER A 171 -0.20 18.59 3.79
N SER A 172 -1.17 17.78 3.38
CA SER A 172 -1.80 17.89 2.05
C SER A 172 -3.06 17.02 2.02
N GLU A 173 -4.18 17.60 1.58
CA GLU A 173 -5.28 16.78 1.08
C GLU A 173 -4.70 15.94 -0.07
N TYR A 174 -4.85 14.61 -0.03
CA TYR A 174 -4.40 13.78 -1.13
C TYR A 174 -5.09 14.22 -2.43
N SER A 175 -4.35 14.36 -3.52
CA SER A 175 -4.89 14.72 -4.84
C SER A 175 -5.59 13.53 -5.51
N GLY A 176 -5.26 12.30 -5.09
CA GLY A 176 -5.95 11.11 -5.56
C GLY A 176 -5.51 9.79 -4.93
N ILE A 177 -6.13 8.71 -5.38
CA ILE A 177 -5.84 7.33 -4.96
C ILE A 177 -5.56 6.40 -6.15
N ILE A 178 -4.52 5.57 -6.02
CA ILE A 178 -4.11 4.58 -7.02
C ILE A 178 -4.33 3.17 -6.46
N LEU A 179 -5.19 2.39 -7.11
CA LEU A 179 -5.59 1.05 -6.68
C LEU A 179 -5.09 -0.01 -7.65
N CYS A 180 -4.07 -0.76 -7.22
CA CYS A 180 -3.52 -1.90 -7.96
C CYS A 180 -4.22 -3.19 -7.50
N ALA A 181 -5.00 -3.83 -8.37
CA ALA A 181 -5.81 -5.01 -8.07
C ALA A 181 -6.62 -4.87 -6.77
N SER A 182 -7.25 -3.70 -6.58
CA SER A 182 -8.01 -3.33 -5.40
C SER A 182 -9.24 -2.49 -5.78
N TYR A 183 -10.14 -2.32 -4.82
CA TYR A 183 -11.33 -1.47 -4.94
C TYR A 183 -11.63 -0.75 -3.62
N PRO A 184 -12.32 0.41 -3.66
CA PRO A 184 -12.73 1.10 -2.45
C PRO A 184 -13.85 0.35 -1.73
N THR A 185 -13.76 0.31 -0.40
CA THR A 185 -14.86 -0.12 0.49
C THR A 185 -15.56 1.05 1.16
N GLU A 186 -14.91 2.22 1.20
CA GLU A 186 -15.48 3.50 1.65
C GLU A 186 -16.08 4.26 0.47
N ASP A 187 -17.11 5.07 0.74
CA ASP A 187 -17.74 5.90 -0.29
C ASP A 187 -16.91 7.16 -0.54
N LEU A 188 -16.20 7.20 -1.68
CA LEU A 188 -15.40 8.33 -2.12
C LEU A 188 -16.12 9.16 -3.21
N SER A 189 -17.37 8.84 -3.54
CA SER A 189 -18.09 9.39 -4.71
C SER A 189 -18.35 10.90 -4.64
N ASN A 190 -18.40 11.45 -3.43
CA ASN A 190 -18.59 12.87 -3.17
C ASN A 190 -17.27 13.63 -2.89
N SER A 191 -16.13 12.95 -2.97
CA SER A 191 -14.82 13.60 -2.80
C SER A 191 -14.36 14.27 -4.11
N ASN A 192 -13.40 15.18 -3.99
CA ASN A 192 -12.70 15.78 -5.14
C ASN A 192 -11.45 14.96 -5.54
N LEU A 193 -11.28 13.77 -4.98
CA LEU A 193 -10.15 12.90 -5.29
C LEU A 193 -10.22 12.43 -6.73
N ARG A 194 -9.05 12.27 -7.34
CA ARG A 194 -8.89 11.46 -8.55
C ARG A 194 -8.70 10.00 -8.16
N LEU A 195 -9.20 9.06 -8.96
CA LEU A 195 -8.98 7.63 -8.73
C LEU A 195 -8.42 6.95 -9.97
N LEU A 196 -7.35 6.17 -9.80
CA LEU A 196 -6.83 5.28 -10.83
C LEU A 196 -6.98 3.83 -10.37
N SER A 197 -7.72 3.03 -11.13
CA SER A 197 -7.83 1.58 -10.91
C SER A 197 -7.03 0.83 -11.96
N ILE A 198 -6.13 -0.05 -11.54
CA ILE A 198 -5.28 -0.87 -12.42
C ILE A 198 -5.42 -2.33 -12.01
N TYR A 199 -5.69 -3.24 -12.94
CA TYR A 199 -5.64 -4.69 -12.68
C TYR A 199 -5.18 -5.48 -13.89
N GLY A 200 -4.69 -6.71 -13.67
CA GLY A 200 -4.29 -7.60 -14.76
C GLY A 200 -5.49 -8.31 -15.39
N SER A 201 -5.49 -8.53 -16.70
CA SER A 201 -6.59 -9.26 -17.38
C SER A 201 -6.74 -10.71 -16.93
N ASN A 202 -5.66 -11.30 -16.41
CA ASN A 202 -5.61 -12.68 -15.93
C ASN A 202 -5.58 -12.72 -14.38
N ASP A 203 -5.92 -11.61 -13.71
CA ASP A 203 -6.12 -11.59 -12.26
C ASP A 203 -7.38 -12.40 -11.90
N GLN A 204 -7.18 -13.50 -11.16
CA GLN A 204 -8.26 -14.37 -10.65
C GLN A 204 -8.46 -14.23 -9.14
N VAL A 205 -7.71 -13.33 -8.49
CA VAL A 205 -7.77 -13.10 -7.04
C VAL A 205 -8.65 -11.89 -6.73
N LEU A 206 -8.64 -10.87 -7.60
CA LEU A 206 -9.53 -9.74 -7.52
C LEU A 206 -10.99 -10.22 -7.61
N ASP A 207 -11.77 -9.98 -6.56
CA ASP A 207 -13.19 -10.26 -6.55
C ASP A 207 -13.91 -9.32 -7.54
N ARG A 208 -14.16 -9.85 -8.74
CA ARG A 208 -14.79 -9.10 -9.85
C ARG A 208 -16.19 -8.60 -9.52
N GLU A 209 -16.96 -9.34 -8.72
CA GLU A 209 -18.31 -8.92 -8.36
C GLU A 209 -18.26 -7.72 -7.41
N ASN A 210 -17.42 -7.78 -6.38
CA ASN A 210 -17.23 -6.66 -5.46
C ASN A 210 -16.55 -5.47 -6.13
N TYR A 211 -15.61 -5.72 -7.05
CA TYR A 211 -14.99 -4.68 -7.86
C TYR A 211 -16.03 -3.88 -8.65
N GLU A 212 -16.91 -4.52 -9.43
CA GLU A 212 -17.94 -3.82 -10.20
C GLU A 212 -18.95 -3.10 -9.28
N LYS A 213 -19.33 -3.71 -8.16
CA LYS A 213 -20.19 -3.05 -7.16
C LYS A 213 -19.55 -1.83 -6.52
N SER A 214 -18.21 -1.79 -6.41
CA SER A 214 -17.48 -0.68 -5.81
C SER A 214 -17.53 0.59 -6.66
N LYS A 215 -17.83 0.51 -7.97
CA LYS A 215 -17.87 1.67 -8.88
C LYS A 215 -18.84 2.77 -8.43
N LYS A 216 -19.86 2.43 -7.64
CA LYS A 216 -20.76 3.42 -7.01
C LYS A 216 -20.08 4.29 -5.94
N TYR A 217 -18.94 3.85 -5.41
CA TYR A 217 -18.13 4.55 -4.42
C TYR A 217 -16.99 5.35 -5.06
N TRP A 218 -16.83 5.27 -6.37
CA TRP A 218 -15.72 5.93 -7.06
C TRP A 218 -15.99 7.44 -7.18
N PRO A 219 -14.98 8.29 -6.98
CA PRO A 219 -15.06 9.71 -7.30
C PRO A 219 -15.45 9.94 -8.76
N LYS A 220 -15.91 11.16 -9.08
CA LYS A 220 -16.30 11.50 -10.46
C LYS A 220 -15.12 11.44 -11.44
N ASP A 221 -13.94 11.84 -11.00
CA ASP A 221 -12.71 11.73 -11.78
C ASP A 221 -12.04 10.38 -11.49
N SER A 222 -12.47 9.35 -12.20
CA SER A 222 -11.93 7.99 -12.06
C SER A 222 -11.57 7.39 -13.41
N GLU A 223 -10.43 6.71 -13.48
CA GLU A 223 -9.93 6.01 -14.66
C GLU A 223 -9.64 4.53 -14.35
N GLU A 224 -9.96 3.64 -15.29
CA GLU A 224 -9.73 2.19 -15.19
C GLU A 224 -8.78 1.73 -16.29
N HIS A 225 -7.73 1.01 -15.90
CA HIS A 225 -6.75 0.40 -16.79
C HIS A 225 -6.64 -1.10 -16.55
N ILE A 226 -6.58 -1.85 -17.64
CA ILE A 226 -6.42 -3.31 -17.63
C ILE A 226 -5.09 -3.64 -18.29
N ILE A 227 -4.19 -4.29 -17.56
CA ILE A 227 -2.90 -4.76 -18.11
C ILE A 227 -3.13 -6.11 -18.81
N PRO A 228 -3.04 -6.18 -20.15
CA PRO A 228 -3.26 -7.43 -20.87
C PRO A 228 -2.20 -8.47 -20.49
N GLY A 229 -2.65 -9.67 -20.16
CA GLY A 229 -1.79 -10.78 -19.75
C GLY A 229 -1.24 -10.67 -18.32
N GLY A 230 -1.53 -9.57 -17.61
CA GLY A 230 -1.11 -9.34 -16.24
C GLY A 230 -1.92 -10.15 -15.22
N ILE A 231 -1.37 -10.36 -14.03
CA ILE A 231 -1.98 -11.11 -12.92
C ILE A 231 -1.91 -10.33 -11.61
N HIS A 232 -2.52 -10.82 -10.54
CA HIS A 232 -2.60 -10.11 -9.26
C HIS A 232 -1.22 -9.92 -8.63
N SER A 233 -0.44 -10.98 -8.50
CA SER A 233 0.84 -10.91 -7.76
C SER A 233 1.90 -10.03 -8.42
N TYR A 234 1.81 -9.80 -9.73
CA TYR A 234 2.84 -9.14 -10.51
C TYR A 234 2.87 -7.60 -10.38
N PHE A 235 2.03 -7.03 -9.50
CA PHE A 235 2.23 -5.66 -8.98
C PHE A 235 3.39 -5.57 -7.97
N GLY A 236 3.84 -6.71 -7.43
CA GLY A 236 5.09 -6.82 -6.67
C GLY A 236 5.95 -7.97 -7.20
N SER A 237 7.14 -8.09 -6.65
CA SER A 237 8.11 -9.15 -6.94
C SER A 237 8.11 -10.14 -5.78
N TYR A 238 7.12 -11.04 -5.72
CA TYR A 238 7.01 -12.07 -4.66
C TYR A 238 6.55 -13.44 -5.16
N GLY A 239 6.61 -13.64 -6.48
CA GLY A 239 6.14 -14.84 -7.16
C GLY A 239 4.61 -14.94 -7.27
N ILE A 240 4.15 -16.00 -7.93
CA ILE A 240 2.71 -16.24 -8.16
C ILE A 240 2.05 -16.62 -6.83
N GLN A 241 0.97 -15.94 -6.47
CA GLN A 241 0.22 -16.26 -5.25
C GLN A 241 -0.86 -17.30 -5.48
N SER A 242 -1.33 -17.92 -4.40
CA SER A 242 -2.48 -18.82 -4.46
C SER A 242 -3.72 -18.10 -5.01
N GLY A 243 -4.34 -18.70 -6.03
CA GLY A 243 -5.54 -18.18 -6.67
C GLY A 243 -5.27 -17.24 -7.85
N ASP A 244 -4.01 -16.95 -8.19
CA ASP A 244 -3.70 -16.20 -9.39
C ASP A 244 -4.02 -16.98 -10.67
N GLY A 245 -4.28 -16.22 -11.75
CA GLY A 245 -4.31 -16.79 -13.09
C GLY A 245 -2.90 -17.06 -13.64
N ALA A 246 -2.84 -17.59 -14.86
CA ALA A 246 -1.58 -17.79 -15.57
C ALA A 246 -1.14 -16.45 -16.23
N PRO A 247 0.08 -15.96 -15.95
CA PRO A 247 0.58 -14.75 -16.57
C PRO A 247 0.99 -14.99 -18.03
N GLU A 248 0.70 -14.03 -18.90
CA GLU A 248 1.15 -14.01 -20.31
C GLU A 248 2.28 -13.00 -20.54
N ILE A 249 2.55 -12.15 -19.55
CA ILE A 249 3.68 -11.22 -19.52
C ILE A 249 4.59 -11.53 -18.33
N THR A 250 5.81 -11.01 -18.35
CA THR A 250 6.74 -11.14 -17.21
C THR A 250 6.34 -10.19 -16.08
N ASN A 251 6.74 -10.50 -14.85
CA ASN A 251 6.55 -9.60 -13.71
C ASN A 251 7.23 -8.25 -13.92
N TYR A 252 8.44 -8.23 -14.49
CA TYR A 252 9.11 -6.99 -14.90
C TYR A 252 8.23 -6.15 -15.85
N ASN A 253 7.69 -6.77 -16.91
CA ASN A 253 6.84 -6.04 -17.87
C ASN A 253 5.57 -5.47 -17.22
N GLN A 254 4.97 -6.18 -16.25
CA GLN A 254 3.80 -5.66 -15.53
C GLN A 254 4.18 -4.51 -14.59
N ILE A 255 5.31 -4.59 -13.89
CA ILE A 255 5.82 -3.52 -13.03
C ILE A 255 6.07 -2.26 -13.87
N THR A 256 6.78 -2.38 -15.00
CA THR A 256 7.07 -1.25 -15.89
C THR A 256 5.80 -0.64 -16.46
N GLN A 257 4.87 -1.46 -16.99
CA GLN A 257 3.58 -0.96 -17.48
C GLN A 257 2.75 -0.29 -16.39
N THR A 258 2.76 -0.81 -15.16
CA THR A 258 2.08 -0.18 -14.04
C THR A 258 2.67 1.20 -13.75
N ALA A 259 4.00 1.31 -13.74
CA ALA A 259 4.68 2.59 -13.53
C ALA A 259 4.41 3.60 -14.66
N ASP A 260 4.32 3.13 -15.91
CA ASP A 260 3.95 3.97 -17.06
C ASP A 260 2.52 4.50 -16.94
N ILE A 261 1.55 3.63 -16.66
CA ILE A 261 0.14 4.00 -16.48
C ILE A 261 -0.01 5.03 -15.35
N ILE A 262 0.65 4.81 -14.20
CA ILE A 262 0.62 5.74 -13.06
C ILE A 262 1.22 7.09 -13.45
N ALA A 263 2.36 7.09 -14.14
CA ALA A 263 3.04 8.31 -14.54
C ALA A 263 2.23 9.16 -15.52
N ASP A 264 1.60 8.50 -16.51
CA ASP A 264 0.74 9.16 -17.50
C ASP A 264 -0.54 9.72 -16.85
N TRP A 265 -1.13 8.99 -15.91
CA TRP A 265 -2.33 9.44 -15.20
C TRP A 265 -2.05 10.63 -14.28
N ALA A 266 -0.97 10.57 -13.51
CA ALA A 266 -0.62 11.59 -12.53
C ALA A 266 -0.01 12.87 -13.15
N SER A 267 0.26 12.89 -14.46
CA SER A 267 0.77 14.08 -15.16
C SER A 267 -0.31 15.07 -15.65
N HIS A 268 -1.59 14.73 -15.45
CA HIS A 268 -2.76 15.51 -15.88
C HIS A 268 -3.56 15.98 -14.67
#